data_AF-A0A2V9AB99-F1
#
_entry.id   AF-A0A2V9AB99-F1
#
_cell.length_a   1.000
_cell.length_b   1.000
_cell.length_c   1.000
_cell.angle_alpha   90.00
_cell.angle_beta   90.00
_cell.angle_gamma   90.00
#
_symmetry.space_group_name_H-M   'P 1'
#
loop_
_entity.id
_entity.type
_entity.pdbx_description
1 polymer ?
#
loop_
_entity_poly.entity_id
_entity_poly.type
_entity_poly.pdbx_seq_one_letter_code
_entity_poly.pdbx_strand_id
1 'polypeptide(L)'
;MNKREWVALGAGLVLGTAGALYTYQRYAAHSSSGRGDLLEIMPADAGAVLFVELAELRTAPFVAQLYEWAPQPQPDEDYAQFLNETGFHYERDLDHLAIAFGKAGQDSTFFAVADGRFDRKKISGLAIKSGTVEKHAGREIFAIPESGGAKKIYFTFLGNERMAITDRDDLGQILSARKRSEDSTEWRVRFQRLAGSPVFAVIRQDAAPGAALSSQAPGGFRSPQLSTMLDQLQWITLAGKPENDRLRIVAEGECTSEETTRRAADLLNGVLVLAESGLNDAKTRRQLDPSLREAFLALLKGADVSKIDRGDTKSVRLAFEITPAFLESARRFSTGPPSAAPAKPAPGNAAHSSKGHT
;
A
#
# COMPACT_ATOMS: atom_id res chain seq x y z
N MET A 1 44.28 -36.16 -9.40
CA MET A 1 43.66 -34.84 -9.16
C MET A 1 44.63 -34.02 -8.33
N ASN A 2 45.16 -32.93 -8.89
CA ASN A 2 46.38 -32.28 -8.41
C ASN A 2 46.07 -31.15 -7.40
N LYS A 3 47.01 -30.87 -6.48
CA LYS A 3 46.90 -29.84 -5.44
C LYS A 3 46.54 -28.43 -5.97
N ARG A 4 46.84 -28.14 -7.25
CA ARG A 4 46.46 -26.87 -7.93
C ARG A 4 44.97 -26.79 -8.30
N GLU A 5 44.29 -27.91 -8.49
CA GLU A 5 42.84 -27.95 -8.80
C GLU A 5 41.99 -27.67 -7.55
N TRP A 6 42.46 -28.07 -6.37
CA TRP A 6 41.82 -27.77 -5.08
C TRP A 6 41.92 -26.30 -4.68
N VAL A 7 43.03 -25.62 -5.01
CA VAL A 7 43.21 -24.19 -4.74
C VAL A 7 42.35 -23.33 -5.68
N ALA A 8 42.17 -23.75 -6.94
CA ALA A 8 41.29 -23.09 -7.89
C ALA A 8 39.80 -23.25 -7.52
N LEU A 9 39.39 -24.43 -7.05
CA LEU A 9 38.03 -24.67 -6.56
C LEU A 9 37.74 -23.91 -5.26
N GLY A 10 38.71 -23.85 -4.34
CA GLY A 10 38.58 -23.06 -3.10
C GLY A 10 38.48 -21.55 -3.33
N ALA A 11 39.30 -21.01 -4.24
CA ALA A 11 39.28 -19.58 -4.59
C ALA A 11 38.00 -19.19 -5.36
N GLY A 12 37.51 -20.07 -6.24
CA GLY A 12 36.24 -19.87 -6.94
C GLY A 12 35.02 -19.88 -6.01
N LEU A 13 35.04 -20.74 -4.98
CA LEU A 13 33.96 -20.78 -3.98
C LEU A 13 33.96 -19.51 -3.13
N VAL A 14 35.12 -19.03 -2.67
CA VAL A 14 35.25 -17.82 -1.85
C VAL A 14 34.88 -16.55 -2.64
N LEU A 15 35.35 -16.42 -3.89
CA LEU A 15 34.99 -15.30 -4.77
C LEU A 15 33.53 -15.36 -5.22
N GLY A 16 32.97 -16.55 -5.41
CA GLY A 16 31.55 -16.76 -5.68
C GLY A 16 30.67 -16.38 -4.48
N THR A 17 31.04 -16.77 -3.26
CA THR A 17 30.34 -16.35 -2.04
C THR A 17 30.52 -14.88 -1.73
N ALA A 18 31.71 -14.29 -1.97
CA ALA A 18 31.95 -12.87 -1.78
C ALA A 18 31.22 -12.02 -2.83
N GLY A 19 31.14 -12.50 -4.09
CA GLY A 19 30.35 -11.89 -5.15
C GLY A 19 28.85 -11.99 -4.89
N ALA A 20 28.36 -13.15 -4.42
CA ALA A 20 26.98 -13.34 -4.02
C ALA A 20 26.62 -12.55 -2.74
N LEU A 21 27.53 -12.44 -1.78
CA LEU A 21 27.37 -11.56 -0.61
C LEU A 21 27.45 -10.09 -0.99
N TYR A 22 28.29 -9.70 -1.94
CA TYR A 22 28.39 -8.31 -2.41
C TYR A 22 27.16 -7.92 -3.22
N THR A 23 26.63 -8.80 -4.08
CA THR A 23 25.36 -8.54 -4.79
C THR A 23 24.17 -8.61 -3.84
N TYR A 24 24.12 -9.58 -2.93
CA TYR A 24 23.08 -9.66 -1.90
C TYR A 24 23.12 -8.46 -0.95
N GLN A 25 24.29 -8.05 -0.48
CA GLN A 25 24.46 -6.82 0.31
C GLN A 25 24.19 -5.58 -0.52
N ARG A 26 24.47 -5.54 -1.82
CA ARG A 26 24.11 -4.39 -2.66
C ARG A 26 22.59 -4.31 -2.87
N TYR A 27 21.90 -5.43 -3.11
CA TYR A 27 20.44 -5.47 -3.21
C TYR A 27 19.73 -5.26 -1.85
N ALA A 28 20.31 -5.75 -0.75
CA ALA A 28 19.79 -5.59 0.62
C ALA A 28 20.18 -4.24 1.27
N ALA A 29 21.29 -3.62 0.85
CA ALA A 29 21.71 -2.28 1.33
C ALA A 29 20.98 -1.17 0.57
N HIS A 30 20.65 -1.33 -0.72
CA HIS A 30 19.83 -0.33 -1.43
C HIS A 30 18.39 -0.27 -0.90
N SER A 31 17.85 -1.37 -0.39
CA SER A 31 16.51 -1.44 0.21
C SER A 31 16.48 -0.94 1.66
N SER A 32 17.53 -1.19 2.45
CA SER A 32 17.59 -0.75 3.86
C SER A 32 18.05 0.69 4.08
N SER A 33 19.03 1.20 3.31
CA SER A 33 19.45 2.61 3.43
C SER A 33 18.43 3.56 2.78
N GLY A 34 17.88 3.21 1.61
CA GLY A 34 16.90 4.03 0.88
C GLY A 34 15.63 4.27 1.70
N ARG A 35 15.07 3.22 2.31
CA ARG A 35 13.87 3.28 3.17
C ARG A 35 14.06 4.22 4.37
N GLY A 36 15.12 4.00 5.15
CA GLY A 36 15.40 4.79 6.36
C GLY A 36 15.49 6.27 6.01
N ASP A 37 16.29 6.59 5.00
CA ASP A 37 16.51 7.96 4.53
C ASP A 37 15.22 8.62 4.01
N LEU A 38 14.33 7.84 3.36
CA LEU A 38 13.07 8.34 2.81
C LEU A 38 12.07 8.66 3.93
N LEU A 39 11.91 7.74 4.88
CA LEU A 39 11.03 7.91 6.05
C LEU A 39 11.55 9.02 6.98
N GLU A 40 12.86 9.20 7.03
CA GLU A 40 13.52 10.32 7.72
C GLU A 40 13.27 11.69 7.08
N ILE A 41 12.58 11.79 5.94
CA ILE A 41 12.14 13.08 5.38
C ILE A 41 10.68 13.40 5.75
N MET A 42 9.87 12.39 6.13
CA MET A 42 8.45 12.59 6.42
C MET A 42 8.19 13.64 7.52
N PRO A 43 7.24 14.57 7.34
CA PRO A 43 6.87 15.57 8.35
C PRO A 43 6.54 14.91 9.69
N ALA A 44 7.06 15.48 10.78
CA ALA A 44 6.90 14.90 12.11
C ALA A 44 5.47 15.08 12.65
N ASP A 45 4.77 16.10 12.16
CA ASP A 45 3.38 16.44 12.47
C ASP A 45 2.37 15.69 11.58
N ALA A 46 2.82 14.80 10.68
CA ALA A 46 1.93 13.96 9.87
C ALA A 46 0.90 13.23 10.75
N GLY A 47 -0.33 13.12 10.27
CA GLY A 47 -1.38 12.31 10.89
C GLY A 47 -1.35 10.85 10.44
N ALA A 48 -0.81 10.57 9.25
CA ALA A 48 -0.56 9.22 8.78
C ALA A 48 0.64 9.20 7.83
N VAL A 49 1.34 8.07 7.77
CA VAL A 49 2.39 7.81 6.79
C VAL A 49 2.13 6.44 6.14
N LEU A 50 1.98 6.44 4.82
CA LEU A 50 1.98 5.26 3.96
C LEU A 50 3.38 5.07 3.41
N PHE A 51 3.84 3.82 3.32
CA PHE A 51 5.09 3.44 2.66
C PHE A 51 4.86 2.22 1.77
N VAL A 52 5.51 2.23 0.61
CA VAL A 52 5.53 1.13 -0.36
C VAL A 52 6.93 1.00 -0.94
N GLU A 53 7.44 -0.24 -0.98
CA GLU A 53 8.66 -0.66 -1.65
C GLU A 53 8.28 -1.46 -2.90
N LEU A 54 8.02 -0.73 -3.99
CA LEU A 54 7.56 -1.30 -5.25
C LEU A 54 8.61 -2.23 -5.86
N ALA A 55 9.90 -1.94 -5.66
CA ALA A 55 10.97 -2.79 -6.15
C ALA A 55 10.90 -4.23 -5.60
N GLU A 56 10.65 -4.38 -4.30
CA GLU A 56 10.48 -5.69 -3.65
C GLU A 56 9.17 -6.34 -4.09
N LEU A 57 8.06 -5.60 -4.02
CA LEU A 57 6.72 -6.11 -4.37
C LEU A 57 6.64 -6.62 -5.82
N ARG A 58 7.30 -5.93 -6.78
CA ARG A 58 7.34 -6.32 -8.19
C ARG A 58 7.93 -7.72 -8.41
N THR A 59 8.80 -8.17 -7.53
CA THR A 59 9.45 -9.49 -7.62
C THR A 59 8.74 -10.58 -6.82
N ALA A 60 7.73 -10.21 -6.02
CA ALA A 60 7.02 -11.16 -5.16
C ALA A 60 6.03 -12.03 -5.97
N PRO A 61 6.13 -13.38 -5.89
CA PRO A 61 5.23 -14.27 -6.63
C PRO A 61 3.74 -14.05 -6.36
N PHE A 62 3.39 -13.82 -5.09
CA PHE A 62 2.02 -13.49 -4.70
C PHE A 62 1.50 -12.22 -5.40
N VAL A 63 2.35 -11.19 -5.50
CA VAL A 63 1.97 -9.91 -6.12
C VAL A 63 1.81 -10.07 -7.62
N ALA A 64 2.68 -10.85 -8.28
CA ALA A 64 2.53 -11.18 -9.70
C ALA A 64 1.18 -11.86 -9.98
N GLN A 65 0.78 -12.85 -9.16
CA GLN A 65 -0.54 -13.48 -9.26
C GLN A 65 -1.67 -12.48 -9.02
N LEU A 66 -1.54 -11.60 -8.02
CA LEU A 66 -2.53 -10.56 -7.75
C LEU A 66 -2.70 -9.60 -8.94
N TYR A 67 -1.60 -9.21 -9.63
CA TYR A 67 -1.65 -8.36 -10.83
C TYR A 67 -2.33 -9.03 -12.02
N GLU A 68 -2.20 -10.35 -12.18
CA GLU A 68 -2.96 -11.10 -13.20
C GLU A 68 -4.47 -11.10 -12.92
N TRP A 69 -4.88 -10.86 -11.67
CA TRP A 69 -6.27 -10.96 -11.23
C TRP A 69 -6.95 -9.60 -11.02
N ALA A 70 -6.19 -8.59 -10.61
CA ALA A 70 -6.71 -7.25 -10.36
C ALA A 70 -7.01 -6.54 -11.69
N PRO A 71 -8.15 -5.81 -11.79
CA PRO A 71 -8.37 -4.91 -12.91
C PRO A 71 -7.20 -3.96 -13.00
N GLN A 72 -6.55 -3.88 -14.17
CA GLN A 72 -5.50 -2.88 -14.34
C GLN A 72 -6.14 -1.50 -14.25
N PRO A 73 -5.67 -0.63 -13.34
CA PRO A 73 -6.18 0.71 -13.25
C PRO A 73 -5.98 1.40 -14.60
N GLN A 74 -7.07 1.90 -15.18
CA GLN A 74 -6.94 2.72 -16.37
C GLN A 74 -6.21 4.01 -15.95
N PRO A 75 -5.10 4.36 -16.63
CA PRO A 75 -4.42 5.61 -16.35
C PRO A 75 -5.39 6.76 -16.61
N ASP A 76 -5.44 7.74 -15.71
CA ASP A 76 -6.14 8.99 -15.97
C ASP A 76 -5.44 9.78 -17.08
N GLU A 77 -6.11 10.81 -17.60
CA GLU A 77 -5.60 11.61 -18.73
C GLU A 77 -4.26 12.29 -18.38
N ASP A 78 -4.11 12.74 -17.13
CA ASP A 78 -2.91 13.43 -16.65
C ASP A 78 -1.70 12.51 -16.63
N TYR A 79 -1.85 11.32 -16.06
CA TYR A 79 -0.81 10.31 -16.03
C TYR A 79 -0.54 9.75 -17.41
N ALA A 80 -1.55 9.57 -18.27
CA ALA A 80 -1.34 9.15 -19.66
C ALA A 80 -0.50 10.18 -20.44
N GLN A 81 -0.77 11.48 -20.27
CA GLN A 81 0.05 12.53 -20.87
C GLN A 81 1.47 12.54 -20.28
N PHE A 82 1.60 12.49 -18.95
CA PHE A 82 2.89 12.44 -18.27
C PHE A 82 3.73 11.26 -18.74
N LEU A 83 3.12 10.08 -18.86
CA LEU A 83 3.75 8.88 -19.36
C LEU A 83 4.22 9.05 -20.81
N ASN A 84 3.38 9.61 -21.69
CA ASN A 84 3.72 9.83 -23.09
C ASN A 84 4.88 10.84 -23.26
N GLU A 85 4.92 11.91 -22.47
CA GLU A 85 5.94 12.96 -22.60
C GLU A 85 7.26 12.60 -21.90
N THR A 86 7.21 11.86 -20.79
CA THR A 86 8.41 11.56 -19.98
C THR A 86 8.93 10.14 -20.19
N GLY A 87 8.04 9.20 -20.54
CA GLY A 87 8.32 7.76 -20.57
C GLY A 87 8.40 7.11 -19.19
N PHE A 88 8.02 7.82 -18.11
CA PHE A 88 8.04 7.29 -16.76
C PHE A 88 6.84 6.39 -16.49
N HIS A 89 7.09 5.11 -16.22
CA HIS A 89 6.07 4.16 -15.80
C HIS A 89 6.22 3.88 -14.30
N TYR A 90 5.25 4.28 -13.46
CA TYR A 90 5.40 4.08 -12.00
C TYR A 90 5.62 2.62 -11.61
N GLU A 91 4.97 1.65 -12.28
CA GLU A 91 5.11 0.23 -11.97
C GLU A 91 6.52 -0.28 -12.20
N ARG A 92 7.24 0.30 -13.16
CA ARG A 92 8.58 -0.14 -13.56
C ARG A 92 9.67 0.71 -12.91
N ASP A 93 9.47 2.02 -12.92
CA ASP A 93 10.50 3.05 -12.71
C ASP A 93 10.47 3.65 -11.31
N LEU A 94 9.42 3.40 -10.51
CA LEU A 94 9.37 3.74 -9.09
C LEU A 94 9.84 2.56 -8.24
N ASP A 95 10.71 2.83 -7.27
CA ASP A 95 11.28 1.82 -6.39
C ASP A 95 10.72 1.93 -4.97
N HIS A 96 10.62 3.15 -4.42
CA HIS A 96 10.05 3.41 -3.11
C HIS A 96 9.13 4.64 -3.13
N LEU A 97 8.11 4.62 -2.28
CA LEU A 97 7.19 5.73 -2.09
C LEU A 97 6.82 5.81 -0.62
N ALA A 98 6.99 6.98 0.00
CA ALA A 98 6.27 7.31 1.22
C ALA A 98 5.39 8.52 1.01
N ILE A 99 4.20 8.49 1.62
CA ILE A 99 3.25 9.58 1.62
C ILE A 99 2.84 9.87 3.06
N ALA A 100 3.16 11.06 3.52
CA ALA A 100 2.61 11.63 4.73
C ALA A 100 1.31 12.36 4.42
N PHE A 101 0.29 12.13 5.25
CA PHE A 101 -0.99 12.83 5.21
C PHE A 101 -1.12 13.73 6.42
N GLY A 102 -1.63 14.93 6.22
CA GLY A 102 -1.86 15.91 7.28
C GLY A 102 -3.11 16.73 7.02
N LYS A 103 -3.32 17.73 7.87
CA LYS A 103 -4.40 18.71 7.71
C LYS A 103 -3.83 20.12 7.69
N ALA A 104 -4.29 20.95 6.77
CA ALA A 104 -4.08 22.39 6.77
C ALA A 104 -5.43 23.07 6.94
N GLY A 105 -5.78 23.43 8.18
CA GLY A 105 -7.13 23.88 8.50
C GLY A 105 -8.16 22.76 8.33
N GLN A 106 -9.12 22.94 7.41
CA GLN A 106 -10.15 21.95 7.08
C GLN A 106 -9.75 21.02 5.91
N ASP A 107 -8.69 21.36 5.18
CA ASP A 107 -8.28 20.63 3.99
C ASP A 107 -7.29 19.51 4.34
N SER A 108 -7.50 18.34 3.73
CA SER A 108 -6.51 17.26 3.72
C SER A 108 -5.35 17.66 2.83
N THR A 109 -4.13 17.40 3.29
CA THR A 109 -2.90 17.68 2.54
C THR A 109 -2.01 16.44 2.52
N PHE A 110 -1.13 16.36 1.53
CA PHE A 110 -0.14 15.30 1.47
C PHE A 110 1.26 15.82 1.17
N PHE A 111 2.25 15.07 1.63
CA PHE A 111 3.64 15.22 1.25
C PHE A 111 4.21 13.83 0.95
N ALA A 112 4.69 13.65 -0.27
CA ALA A 112 5.26 12.39 -0.74
C ALA A 112 6.75 12.55 -1.03
N VAL A 113 7.51 11.50 -0.76
CA VAL A 113 8.89 11.34 -1.25
C VAL A 113 8.97 10.01 -1.97
N ALA A 114 9.60 10.03 -3.13
CA ALA A 114 9.63 8.92 -4.05
C ALA A 114 11.06 8.69 -4.54
N ASP A 115 11.51 7.44 -4.50
CA ASP A 115 12.75 7.01 -5.12
C ASP A 115 12.46 6.25 -6.42
N GLY A 116 13.24 6.52 -7.46
CA GLY A 116 13.07 5.89 -8.75
C GLY A 116 13.97 6.46 -9.84
N ARG A 117 13.71 6.04 -11.07
CA ARG A 117 14.50 6.39 -12.26
C ARG A 117 13.88 7.56 -13.00
N PHE A 118 14.16 8.77 -12.53
CA PHE A 118 13.57 9.99 -13.07
C PHE A 118 14.42 10.60 -14.20
N ASP A 119 13.85 10.77 -15.39
CA ASP A 119 14.44 11.62 -16.43
C ASP A 119 14.17 13.10 -16.08
N ARG A 120 15.06 13.66 -15.26
CA ARG A 120 14.94 15.03 -14.74
C ARG A 120 14.75 16.07 -15.84
N LYS A 121 15.41 15.89 -17.00
CA LYS A 121 15.33 16.86 -18.10
C LYS A 121 13.94 16.84 -18.73
N LYS A 122 13.40 15.65 -19.01
CA LYS A 122 12.05 15.52 -19.56
C LYS A 122 10.98 15.98 -18.59
N ILE A 123 11.06 15.56 -17.32
CA ILE A 123 10.09 15.92 -16.29
C ILE A 123 10.10 17.43 -16.04
N SER A 124 11.28 18.05 -15.87
CA SER A 124 11.38 19.50 -15.70
C SER A 124 10.90 20.25 -16.94
N GLY A 125 11.23 19.75 -18.14
CA GLY A 125 10.78 20.32 -19.40
C GLY A 125 9.26 20.29 -19.54
N LEU A 126 8.61 19.19 -19.17
CA LEU A 126 7.15 19.08 -19.12
C LEU A 126 6.57 20.08 -18.10
N ALA A 127 7.12 20.10 -16.88
CA ALA A 127 6.63 20.97 -15.80
C ALA A 127 6.73 22.47 -16.15
N ILE A 128 7.75 22.88 -16.89
CA ILE A 128 7.90 24.28 -17.35
C ILE A 128 6.89 24.63 -18.43
N LYS A 129 6.46 23.67 -19.27
CA LYS A 129 5.44 23.93 -20.31
C LYS A 129 4.07 24.19 -19.70
N SER A 130 3.71 23.46 -18.66
CA SER A 130 2.36 23.48 -18.07
C SER A 130 2.27 24.25 -16.75
N GLY A 131 3.40 24.62 -16.15
CA GLY A 131 3.46 25.16 -14.79
C GLY A 131 4.44 26.33 -14.62
N THR A 132 4.73 26.64 -13.35
CA THR A 132 5.70 27.69 -12.96
C THR A 132 6.86 27.09 -12.20
N VAL A 133 8.00 27.78 -12.21
CA VAL A 133 9.20 27.37 -11.46
C VAL A 133 9.64 28.50 -10.56
N GLU A 134 9.86 28.18 -9.29
CA GLU A 134 10.40 29.08 -8.30
C GLU A 134 11.71 28.52 -7.72
N LYS A 135 12.63 29.41 -7.35
CA LYS A 135 13.86 29.02 -6.67
C LYS A 135 13.74 29.26 -5.18
N HIS A 136 13.87 28.21 -4.39
CA HIS A 136 13.85 28.28 -2.93
C HIS A 136 15.07 27.55 -2.36
N ALA A 137 15.84 28.24 -1.51
CA ALA A 137 17.05 27.68 -0.87
C ALA A 137 18.01 26.95 -1.85
N GLY A 138 18.15 27.47 -3.08
CA GLY A 138 19.01 26.89 -4.12
C GLY A 138 18.42 25.67 -4.86
N ARG A 139 17.16 25.31 -4.61
CA ARG A 139 16.42 24.26 -5.31
C ARG A 139 15.34 24.86 -6.20
N GLU A 140 15.09 24.20 -7.33
CA GLU A 140 13.96 24.52 -8.21
C GLU A 140 12.73 23.76 -7.72
N ILE A 141 11.66 24.51 -7.44
CA ILE A 141 10.34 23.99 -7.08
C ILE A 141 9.44 24.26 -8.28
N PHE A 142 8.86 23.21 -8.82
CA PHE A 142 7.93 23.26 -9.93
C PHE A 142 6.51 23.21 -9.38
N ALA A 143 5.62 24.05 -9.89
CA ALA A 143 4.21 24.07 -9.55
C ALA A 143 3.39 23.79 -10.83
N ILE A 144 2.71 22.65 -10.87
CA ILE A 144 1.90 22.20 -12.00
C ILE A 144 0.41 22.27 -11.61
N PRO A 145 -0.47 22.86 -12.43
CA PRO A 145 -1.92 22.77 -12.21
C PRO A 145 -2.42 21.34 -12.45
N GLU A 146 -3.33 20.88 -11.59
CA GLU A 146 -4.08 19.63 -11.81
C GLU A 146 -5.12 19.83 -12.93
N SER A 147 -5.32 18.86 -13.82
CA SER A 147 -6.29 19.04 -14.90
C SER A 147 -7.71 19.14 -14.37
N GLY A 148 -8.45 20.14 -14.86
CA GLY A 148 -9.84 20.37 -14.48
C GLY A 148 -10.06 21.01 -13.11
N GLY A 149 -8.99 21.47 -12.43
CA GLY A 149 -9.08 22.06 -11.09
C GLY A 149 -8.27 23.34 -10.90
N ALA A 150 -8.48 24.02 -9.76
CA ALA A 150 -7.66 25.15 -9.31
C ALA A 150 -6.48 24.71 -8.42
N LYS A 151 -6.41 23.41 -8.09
CA LYS A 151 -5.35 22.83 -7.27
C LYS A 151 -4.06 22.72 -8.07
N LYS A 152 -2.93 22.80 -7.35
CA LYS A 152 -1.60 22.66 -7.91
C LYS A 152 -0.85 21.57 -7.16
N ILE A 153 -0.03 20.84 -7.88
CA ILE A 153 0.97 19.94 -7.32
C ILE A 153 2.33 20.61 -7.42
N TYR A 154 3.04 20.59 -6.30
CA TYR A 154 4.38 21.13 -6.18
C TYR A 154 5.37 19.98 -6.06
N PHE A 155 6.47 20.03 -6.81
CA PHE A 155 7.51 19.03 -6.66
C PHE A 155 8.92 19.61 -6.81
N THR A 156 9.91 18.89 -6.29
CA THR A 156 11.33 19.21 -6.47
C THR A 156 12.17 17.93 -6.48
N PHE A 157 13.31 17.97 -7.16
CA PHE A 157 14.29 16.88 -7.11
C PHE A 157 15.20 17.07 -5.89
N LEU A 158 15.20 16.09 -4.98
CA LEU A 158 16.12 16.05 -3.84
C LEU A 158 17.47 15.44 -4.22
N GLY A 159 17.50 14.64 -5.29
CA GLY A 159 18.69 14.03 -5.87
C GLY A 159 18.43 13.60 -7.32
N ASN A 160 19.29 12.73 -7.86
CA ASN A 160 19.08 12.18 -9.20
C ASN A 160 17.94 11.15 -9.24
N GLU A 161 17.77 10.42 -8.15
CA GLU A 161 16.81 9.31 -8.05
C GLU A 161 15.72 9.59 -7.02
N ARG A 162 15.65 10.80 -6.45
CA ARG A 162 14.70 11.16 -5.39
C ARG A 162 13.94 12.44 -5.71
N MET A 163 12.63 12.38 -5.57
CA MET A 163 11.71 13.51 -5.76
C MET A 163 10.84 13.68 -4.51
N ALA A 164 10.53 14.93 -4.15
CA ALA A 164 9.51 15.28 -3.18
C ALA A 164 8.32 15.96 -3.88
N ILE A 165 7.10 15.64 -3.47
CA ILE A 165 5.85 16.08 -4.09
C ILE A 165 4.86 16.47 -2.98
N THR A 166 4.06 17.50 -3.18
CA THR A 166 2.99 17.91 -2.24
C THR A 166 1.90 18.69 -2.98
N ASP A 167 0.72 18.79 -2.39
CA ASP A 167 -0.36 19.69 -2.83
C ASP A 167 -0.29 21.09 -2.20
N ARG A 168 0.78 21.38 -1.45
CA ARG A 168 0.98 22.66 -0.75
C ARG A 168 2.07 23.52 -1.39
N ASP A 169 1.85 24.83 -1.39
CA ASP A 169 2.80 25.81 -1.94
C ASP A 169 4.05 26.04 -1.09
N ASP A 170 4.07 25.52 0.14
CA ASP A 170 5.16 25.67 1.11
C ASP A 170 6.17 24.51 1.10
N LEU A 171 6.28 23.74 0.00
CA LEU A 171 7.21 22.61 -0.14
C LEU A 171 8.64 22.95 0.33
N GLY A 172 9.15 24.14 0.01
CA GLY A 172 10.45 24.60 0.45
C GLY A 172 10.59 24.70 1.97
N GLN A 173 9.53 25.13 2.67
CA GLN A 173 9.47 25.21 4.12
C GLN A 173 9.34 23.82 4.74
N ILE A 174 8.51 22.94 4.18
CA ILE A 174 8.36 21.55 4.63
C ILE A 174 9.72 20.84 4.62
N LEU A 175 10.48 20.99 3.53
CA LEU A 175 11.81 20.38 3.37
C LEU A 175 12.89 21.02 4.26
N SER A 176 12.69 22.27 4.70
CA SER A 176 13.62 23.02 5.55
C SER A 176 13.26 22.92 7.03
N ALA A 177 12.05 22.45 7.36
CA ALA A 177 11.56 22.32 8.71
C ALA A 177 12.45 21.35 9.49
N ARG A 178 13.08 21.86 10.55
CA ARG A 178 13.78 20.98 11.50
C ARG A 178 12.73 20.16 12.22
N LYS A 179 12.80 18.83 12.09
CA LYS A 179 11.90 17.93 12.80
C LYS A 179 12.00 18.17 14.30
N ARG A 180 10.86 18.28 14.99
CA ARG A 180 10.83 18.22 16.47
C ARG A 180 11.41 16.87 16.88
N SER A 181 12.35 16.87 17.81
CA SER A 181 13.13 15.67 18.17
C SER A 181 12.26 14.56 18.76
N GLU A 182 11.18 14.90 19.47
CA GLU A 182 10.27 13.93 20.09
C GLU A 182 9.37 13.27 19.04
N ASP A 183 8.59 14.05 18.28
CA ASP A 183 7.71 13.53 17.21
C ASP A 183 8.49 12.67 16.19
N SER A 184 9.68 13.12 15.78
CA SER A 184 10.53 12.34 14.88
C SER A 184 11.02 11.03 15.50
N THR A 185 11.23 10.99 16.81
CA THR A 185 11.62 9.76 17.52
C THR A 185 10.45 8.79 17.61
N GLU A 186 9.23 9.28 17.86
CA GLU A 186 8.02 8.46 17.89
C GLU A 186 7.74 7.76 16.56
N TRP A 187 7.85 8.48 15.44
CA TRP A 187 7.72 7.91 14.10
C TRP A 187 8.82 6.89 13.80
N ARG A 188 10.07 7.24 14.10
CA ARG A 188 11.24 6.39 13.84
C ARG A 188 11.14 5.04 14.55
N VAL A 189 10.73 5.01 15.82
CA VAL A 189 10.55 3.76 16.58
C VAL A 189 9.53 2.85 15.89
N ARG A 190 8.46 3.41 15.32
CA ARG A 190 7.42 2.64 14.61
C ARG A 190 7.90 2.14 13.25
N PHE A 191 8.59 2.98 12.49
CA PHE A 191 9.20 2.56 11.22
C PHE A 191 10.25 1.46 11.39
N GLN A 192 11.06 1.51 12.45
CA GLN A 192 12.03 0.45 12.75
C GLN A 192 11.35 -0.91 13.00
N ARG A 193 10.17 -0.94 13.62
CA ARG A 193 9.39 -2.18 13.80
C ARG A 193 8.89 -2.76 12.47
N LEU A 194 8.86 -1.96 11.41
CA LEU A 194 8.35 -2.29 10.08
C LEU A 194 9.47 -2.49 9.04
N ALA A 195 10.74 -2.55 9.46
CA ALA A 195 11.89 -2.66 8.56
C ALA A 195 11.88 -3.90 7.63
N GLY A 196 11.02 -4.89 7.88
CA GLY A 196 10.84 -6.06 7.02
C GLY A 196 9.54 -6.10 6.22
N SER A 197 8.72 -5.05 6.30
CA SER A 197 7.44 -4.96 5.57
C SER A 197 7.60 -4.04 4.36
N PRO A 198 7.40 -4.52 3.11
CA PRO A 198 7.50 -3.71 1.91
C PRO A 198 6.29 -2.79 1.71
N VAL A 199 5.18 -3.00 2.40
CA VAL A 199 4.06 -2.05 2.40
C VAL A 199 3.51 -1.90 3.80
N PHE A 200 3.32 -0.66 4.24
CA PHE A 200 2.68 -0.38 5.51
C PHE A 200 2.05 1.02 5.55
N ALA A 201 1.09 1.20 6.44
CA ALA A 201 0.56 2.48 6.85
C ALA A 201 0.62 2.59 8.38
N VAL A 202 1.09 3.73 8.87
CA VAL A 202 1.10 4.06 10.31
C VAL A 202 0.29 5.34 10.49
N ILE A 203 -0.69 5.31 11.38
CA ILE A 203 -1.69 6.36 11.56
C ILE A 203 -1.66 6.79 13.02
N ARG A 204 -1.60 8.11 13.26
CA ARG A 204 -1.71 8.73 14.57
C ARG A 204 -3.17 9.11 14.83
N GLN A 205 -3.70 8.74 15.99
CA GLN A 205 -5.14 8.87 16.28
C GLN A 205 -5.61 10.32 16.57
N ASP A 206 -4.70 11.21 16.96
CA ASP A 206 -5.02 12.65 17.07
C ASP A 206 -5.43 13.30 15.72
N ALA A 207 -5.24 12.59 14.61
CA ALA A 207 -5.66 13.00 13.26
C ALA A 207 -7.17 12.79 12.97
N ALA A 208 -7.95 12.29 13.93
CA ALA A 208 -9.36 11.89 13.82
C ALA A 208 -9.67 10.75 12.81
N PRO A 209 -8.92 9.64 12.77
CA PRO A 209 -9.16 8.55 11.83
C PRO A 209 -10.36 7.65 12.20
N GLY A 210 -10.84 7.65 13.46
CA GLY A 210 -11.95 6.77 13.89
C GLY A 210 -13.25 6.96 13.10
N ALA A 211 -13.64 8.21 12.83
CA ALA A 211 -14.81 8.53 12.01
C ALA A 211 -14.58 8.23 10.51
N ALA A 212 -13.37 8.47 9.99
CA ALA A 212 -13.03 8.22 8.59
C ALA A 212 -12.94 6.72 8.29
N LEU A 213 -12.23 5.94 9.11
CA LEU A 213 -12.10 4.49 8.99
C LEU A 213 -13.47 3.79 9.17
N SER A 214 -14.31 4.24 10.10
CA SER A 214 -15.66 3.68 10.26
C SER A 214 -16.60 4.03 9.10
N SER A 215 -16.43 5.20 8.46
CA SER A 215 -17.23 5.58 7.29
C SER A 215 -16.90 4.73 6.05
N GLN A 216 -15.63 4.33 5.88
CA GLN A 216 -15.12 3.54 4.76
C GLN A 216 -15.16 2.02 4.97
N ALA A 217 -15.51 1.55 6.17
CA ALA A 217 -15.63 0.13 6.46
C ALA A 217 -16.80 -0.51 5.67
N PRO A 218 -16.58 -1.60 4.91
CA PRO A 218 -17.64 -2.31 4.17
C PRO A 218 -18.78 -2.80 5.07
N GLY A 219 -19.98 -2.89 4.50
CA GLY A 219 -21.31 -3.04 5.12
C GLY A 219 -21.53 -4.16 6.15
N GLY A 220 -20.89 -4.04 7.31
CA GLY A 220 -21.03 -4.91 8.48
C GLY A 220 -20.08 -4.51 9.64
N PHE A 221 -19.04 -3.74 9.36
CA PHE A 221 -18.04 -3.30 10.35
C PHE A 221 -18.29 -1.88 10.90
N ARG A 222 -19.45 -1.26 10.60
CA ARG A 222 -19.91 -0.01 11.21
C ARG A 222 -20.44 -0.27 12.62
N SER A 223 -19.54 -0.61 13.54
CA SER A 223 -19.87 -0.85 14.94
C SER A 223 -19.49 0.37 15.78
N PRO A 224 -20.42 0.97 16.55
CA PRO A 224 -20.08 2.00 17.53
C PRO A 224 -19.03 1.54 18.55
N GLN A 225 -19.03 0.24 18.89
CA GLN A 225 -18.02 -0.34 19.77
C GLN A 225 -16.64 -0.34 19.12
N LEU A 226 -16.55 -0.68 17.82
CA LEU A 226 -15.28 -0.64 17.10
C LEU A 226 -14.75 0.79 16.98
N SER A 227 -15.61 1.76 16.65
CA SER A 227 -15.20 3.17 16.60
C SER A 227 -14.63 3.64 17.95
N THR A 228 -15.35 3.37 19.04
CA THR A 228 -14.91 3.72 20.40
C THR A 228 -13.59 3.05 20.76
N MET A 229 -13.37 1.79 20.36
CA MET A 229 -12.11 1.10 20.58
C MET A 229 -10.98 1.75 19.78
N LEU A 230 -11.21 2.06 18.51
CA LEU A 230 -10.21 2.71 17.67
C LEU A 230 -9.83 4.07 18.27
N ASP A 231 -10.79 4.86 18.74
CA ASP A 231 -10.57 6.17 19.38
C ASP A 231 -9.72 6.11 20.66
N GLN A 232 -9.61 4.93 21.29
CA GLN A 232 -8.74 4.70 22.45
C GLN A 232 -7.30 4.31 22.09
N LEU A 233 -7.04 4.04 20.81
CA LEU A 233 -5.69 3.78 20.33
C LEU A 233 -4.94 5.10 20.16
N GLN A 234 -3.64 5.09 20.36
CA GLN A 234 -2.75 6.20 20.04
C GLN A 234 -2.23 6.07 18.60
N TRP A 235 -1.97 4.83 18.18
CA TRP A 235 -1.41 4.52 16.88
C TRP A 235 -2.07 3.29 16.30
N ILE A 236 -2.29 3.31 14.99
CA ILE A 236 -2.77 2.17 14.20
C ILE A 236 -1.71 1.90 13.13
N THR A 237 -1.26 0.66 13.07
CA THR A 237 -0.31 0.19 12.04
C THR A 237 -0.96 -0.91 11.22
N LEU A 238 -0.90 -0.77 9.90
CA LEU A 238 -1.27 -1.81 8.94
C LEU A 238 -0.02 -2.17 8.14
N ALA A 239 0.32 -3.43 8.01
CA ALA A 239 1.48 -3.87 7.26
C ALA A 239 1.17 -5.12 6.45
N GLY A 240 1.71 -5.17 5.23
CA GLY A 240 1.66 -6.32 4.34
C GLY A 240 3.06 -6.79 4.02
N LYS A 241 3.28 -8.10 4.09
CA LYS A 241 4.54 -8.73 3.70
C LYS A 241 4.28 -9.99 2.88
N PRO A 242 4.66 -10.03 1.59
CA PRO A 242 4.68 -11.26 0.83
C PRO A 242 5.66 -12.26 1.46
N GLU A 243 5.17 -13.45 1.75
CA GLU A 243 5.94 -14.59 2.25
C GLU A 243 5.71 -15.75 1.28
N ASN A 244 6.62 -15.90 0.31
CA ASN A 244 6.50 -16.83 -0.82
C ASN A 244 5.23 -16.58 -1.66
N ASP A 245 4.29 -17.52 -1.62
CA ASP A 245 3.01 -17.52 -2.31
C ASP A 245 1.87 -16.98 -1.42
N ARG A 246 2.17 -16.41 -0.26
CA ARG A 246 1.17 -15.88 0.68
C ARG A 246 1.46 -14.42 0.99
N LEU A 247 0.44 -13.69 1.43
CA LEU A 247 0.60 -12.34 1.94
C LEU A 247 0.21 -12.30 3.42
N ARG A 248 1.19 -12.08 4.27
CA ARG A 248 0.96 -11.85 5.69
C ARG A 248 0.50 -10.42 5.90
N ILE A 249 -0.67 -10.27 6.50
CA ILE A 249 -1.22 -8.98 6.91
C ILE A 249 -1.13 -8.88 8.42
N VAL A 250 -0.72 -7.71 8.90
CA VAL A 250 -0.68 -7.38 10.32
C VAL A 250 -1.39 -6.04 10.53
N ALA A 251 -2.33 -6.02 11.47
CA ALA A 251 -2.93 -4.82 12.02
C ALA A 251 -2.56 -4.72 13.50
N GLU A 252 -1.97 -3.61 13.92
CA GLU A 252 -1.57 -3.37 15.31
C GLU A 252 -2.17 -2.06 15.80
N GLY A 253 -2.83 -2.09 16.96
CA GLY A 253 -3.30 -0.93 17.69
C GLY A 253 -2.48 -0.72 18.96
N GLU A 254 -1.83 0.43 19.10
CA GLU A 254 -1.05 0.79 20.30
C GLU A 254 -1.90 1.65 21.24
N CYS A 255 -1.81 1.41 22.54
CA CYS A 255 -2.41 2.22 23.60
C CYS A 255 -1.55 2.19 24.87
N THR A 256 -1.91 3.00 25.87
CA THR A 256 -1.18 3.07 27.16
C THR A 256 -1.81 2.20 28.25
N SER A 257 -3.06 1.76 28.06
CA SER A 257 -3.81 1.02 29.07
C SER A 257 -3.79 -0.48 28.81
N GLU A 258 -3.35 -1.25 29.81
CA GLU A 258 -3.45 -2.71 29.79
C GLU A 258 -4.90 -3.17 29.70
N GLU A 259 -5.82 -2.46 30.36
CA GLU A 259 -7.25 -2.76 30.30
C GLU A 259 -7.79 -2.56 28.88
N THR A 260 -7.43 -1.46 28.21
CA THR A 260 -7.81 -1.23 26.80
C THR A 260 -7.24 -2.32 25.89
N THR A 261 -5.98 -2.70 26.07
CA THR A 261 -5.34 -3.78 25.30
C THR A 261 -6.07 -5.11 25.49
N ARG A 262 -6.43 -5.45 26.73
CA ARG A 262 -7.17 -6.68 27.07
C ARG A 262 -8.56 -6.67 26.44
N ARG A 263 -9.33 -5.59 26.64
CA ARG A 263 -10.67 -5.43 26.06
C ARG A 263 -10.64 -5.51 24.53
N ALA A 264 -9.66 -4.89 23.88
CA ALA A 264 -9.51 -4.94 22.44
C ALA A 264 -9.16 -6.36 21.94
N ALA A 265 -8.26 -7.06 22.62
CA ALA A 265 -7.94 -8.45 22.28
C ALA A 265 -9.15 -9.37 22.47
N ASP A 266 -9.89 -9.22 23.56
CA ASP A 266 -11.10 -10.02 23.83
C ASP A 266 -12.20 -9.73 22.79
N LEU A 267 -12.37 -8.46 22.39
CA LEU A 267 -13.28 -8.06 21.32
C LEU A 267 -12.91 -8.72 19.99
N LEU A 268 -11.64 -8.63 19.58
CA LEU A 268 -11.17 -9.21 18.31
C LEU A 268 -11.33 -10.73 18.30
N ASN A 269 -10.96 -11.40 19.39
CA ASN A 269 -11.18 -12.85 19.53
C ASN A 269 -12.68 -13.20 19.45
N GLY A 270 -13.53 -12.43 20.12
CA GLY A 270 -14.99 -12.60 20.04
C GLY A 270 -15.52 -12.46 18.62
N VAL A 271 -15.06 -11.44 17.87
CA VAL A 271 -15.42 -11.23 16.47
C VAL A 271 -14.98 -12.41 15.59
N LEU A 272 -13.77 -12.93 15.78
CA LEU A 272 -13.27 -14.09 15.03
C LEU A 272 -14.12 -15.34 15.28
N VAL A 273 -14.45 -15.64 16.55
CA VAL A 273 -15.28 -16.78 16.93
C VAL A 273 -16.70 -16.65 16.36
N LEU A 274 -17.28 -15.44 16.42
CA LEU A 274 -18.61 -15.18 15.86
C LEU A 274 -18.61 -15.28 14.33
N ALA A 275 -17.57 -14.80 13.66
CA ALA A 275 -17.43 -14.91 12.21
C ALA A 275 -17.29 -16.39 11.78
N GLU A 276 -16.47 -17.18 12.48
CA GLU A 276 -16.33 -18.62 12.22
C GLU A 276 -17.66 -19.35 12.44
N SER A 277 -18.37 -19.02 13.52
CA SER A 277 -19.68 -19.60 13.85
C SER A 277 -20.74 -19.23 12.80
N GLY A 278 -20.78 -17.98 12.36
CA GLY A 278 -21.71 -17.49 11.33
C GLY A 278 -21.49 -18.16 9.97
N LEU A 279 -20.24 -18.43 9.59
CA LEU A 279 -19.89 -19.22 8.40
C LEU A 279 -20.25 -20.71 8.54
N ASN A 280 -20.41 -21.19 9.77
CA ASN A 280 -20.85 -22.55 10.07
C ASN A 280 -22.36 -22.70 10.26
N ASP A 281 -23.12 -21.60 10.26
CA ASP A 281 -24.57 -21.65 10.36
C ASP A 281 -25.23 -22.35 9.16
N ALA A 282 -26.35 -23.04 9.41
CA ALA A 282 -27.05 -23.83 8.41
C ALA A 282 -27.55 -22.97 7.23
N LYS A 283 -27.93 -21.71 7.48
CA LYS A 283 -28.38 -20.79 6.42
C LYS A 283 -27.20 -20.35 5.56
N THR A 284 -26.09 -19.94 6.18
CA THR A 284 -24.88 -19.52 5.45
C THR A 284 -24.28 -20.66 4.64
N ARG A 285 -24.26 -21.89 5.18
CA ARG A 285 -23.82 -23.10 4.45
C ARG A 285 -24.62 -23.39 3.19
N ARG A 286 -25.90 -23.00 3.15
CA ARG A 286 -26.77 -23.17 1.97
C ARG A 286 -26.64 -22.02 0.97
N GLN A 287 -26.25 -20.83 1.42
CA GLN A 287 -26.24 -19.61 0.62
C GLN A 287 -24.87 -19.28 0.03
N LEU A 288 -23.78 -19.63 0.73
CA LEU A 288 -22.42 -19.31 0.30
C LEU A 288 -21.83 -20.46 -0.52
N ASP A 289 -21.07 -20.12 -1.56
CA ASP A 289 -20.29 -21.10 -2.31
C ASP A 289 -19.36 -21.90 -1.36
N PRO A 290 -19.33 -23.25 -1.44
CA PRO A 290 -18.52 -24.06 -0.52
C PRO A 290 -17.04 -23.71 -0.53
N SER A 291 -16.45 -23.42 -1.69
CA SER A 291 -15.02 -23.09 -1.81
C SER A 291 -14.71 -21.73 -1.20
N LEU A 292 -15.57 -20.73 -1.42
CA LEU A 292 -15.46 -19.42 -0.78
C LEU A 292 -15.60 -19.51 0.74
N ARG A 293 -16.54 -20.32 1.22
CA ARG A 293 -16.74 -20.56 2.66
C ARG A 293 -15.50 -21.17 3.31
N GLU A 294 -14.92 -22.20 2.69
CA GLU A 294 -13.71 -22.86 3.18
C GLU A 294 -12.51 -21.91 3.19
N ALA A 295 -12.37 -21.08 2.15
CA ALA A 295 -11.35 -20.04 2.09
C ALA A 295 -11.47 -19.02 3.24
N PHE A 296 -12.67 -18.51 3.51
CA PHE A 296 -12.90 -17.60 4.65
C PHE A 296 -12.66 -18.29 6.00
N LEU A 297 -13.09 -19.54 6.17
CA LEU A 297 -12.83 -20.30 7.39
C LEU A 297 -11.34 -20.53 7.61
N ALA A 298 -10.57 -20.84 6.56
CA ALA A 298 -9.13 -20.99 6.65
C ALA A 298 -8.44 -19.68 7.06
N LEU A 299 -8.89 -18.54 6.52
CA LEU A 299 -8.41 -17.21 6.89
C LEU A 299 -8.65 -16.93 8.38
N LEU A 300 -9.87 -17.14 8.87
CA LEU A 300 -10.25 -16.88 10.27
C LEU A 300 -9.51 -17.79 11.25
N LYS A 301 -9.34 -19.07 10.91
CA LYS A 301 -8.58 -20.03 11.74
C LYS A 301 -7.08 -19.74 11.77
N GLY A 302 -6.55 -19.14 10.71
CA GLY A 302 -5.17 -18.68 10.63
C GLY A 302 -4.95 -17.29 11.27
N ALA A 303 -6.01 -16.62 11.74
CA ALA A 303 -5.89 -15.33 12.38
C ALA A 303 -5.37 -15.48 13.82
N ASP A 304 -4.32 -14.72 14.15
CA ASP A 304 -3.72 -14.65 15.48
C ASP A 304 -4.01 -13.29 16.11
N VAL A 305 -4.49 -13.30 17.35
CA VAL A 305 -4.66 -12.08 18.16
C VAL A 305 -3.69 -12.16 19.33
N SER A 306 -2.67 -11.29 19.31
CA SER A 306 -1.65 -11.24 20.34
C SER A 306 -1.61 -9.88 21.05
N LYS A 307 -1.24 -9.91 22.33
CA LYS A 307 -0.98 -8.72 23.14
C LYS A 307 0.53 -8.55 23.26
N ILE A 308 1.02 -7.34 23.08
CA ILE A 308 2.44 -7.02 23.11
C ILE A 308 2.68 -5.95 24.17
N ASP A 309 3.55 -6.25 25.14
CA ASP A 309 4.02 -5.27 26.11
C ASP A 309 5.33 -4.65 25.60
N ARG A 310 5.36 -3.32 25.48
CA ARG A 310 6.53 -2.54 25.03
C ARG A 310 7.05 -1.58 26.10
N GLY A 311 6.73 -1.83 27.37
CA GLY A 311 7.02 -0.94 28.48
C GLY A 311 5.95 0.16 28.57
N ASP A 312 6.28 1.35 28.08
CA ASP A 312 5.42 2.54 28.19
C ASP A 312 4.16 2.46 27.32
N THR A 313 4.19 1.62 26.27
CA THR A 313 3.01 1.31 25.46
C THR A 313 2.72 -0.18 25.47
N LYS A 314 1.44 -0.48 25.23
CA LYS A 314 0.91 -1.83 25.02
C LYS A 314 0.29 -1.85 23.63
N SER A 315 0.29 -3.02 22.98
CA SER A 315 -0.35 -3.19 21.69
C SER A 315 -1.24 -4.42 21.66
N VAL A 316 -2.32 -4.34 20.88
CA VAL A 316 -3.05 -5.49 20.39
C VAL A 316 -2.71 -5.68 18.90
N ARG A 317 -2.37 -6.90 18.52
CA ARG A 317 -2.00 -7.25 17.15
C ARG A 317 -2.94 -8.32 16.64
N LEU A 318 -3.49 -8.08 15.45
CA LEU A 318 -4.18 -9.07 14.62
C LEU A 318 -3.27 -9.40 13.43
N ALA A 319 -2.94 -10.67 13.24
CA ALA A 319 -2.19 -11.14 12.08
C ALA A 319 -2.97 -12.23 11.35
N PHE A 320 -3.00 -12.22 10.03
CA PHE A 320 -3.60 -13.27 9.21
C PHE A 320 -2.88 -13.38 7.87
N GLU A 321 -3.11 -14.48 7.15
CA GLU A 321 -2.43 -14.77 5.90
C GLU A 321 -3.44 -14.92 4.75
N ILE A 322 -3.27 -14.09 3.73
CA ILE A 322 -4.01 -14.22 2.47
C ILE A 322 -3.29 -15.24 1.60
N THR A 323 -4.02 -16.27 1.16
CA THR A 323 -3.49 -17.35 0.32
C THR A 323 -3.98 -17.23 -1.12
N PRO A 324 -3.32 -17.89 -2.09
CA PRO A 324 -3.80 -17.93 -3.48
C PRO A 324 -5.21 -18.51 -3.56
N ALA A 325 -5.49 -19.59 -2.80
CA ALA A 325 -6.81 -20.21 -2.74
C ALA A 325 -7.91 -19.24 -2.25
N PHE A 326 -7.58 -18.34 -1.31
CA PHE A 326 -8.52 -17.30 -0.88
C PHE A 326 -8.82 -16.30 -1.99
N LEU A 327 -7.79 -15.82 -2.67
CA LEU A 327 -7.93 -14.87 -3.78
C LEU A 327 -8.70 -15.46 -4.97
N GLU A 328 -8.41 -16.71 -5.35
CA GLU A 328 -9.15 -17.43 -6.39
C GLU A 328 -10.64 -17.57 -6.06
N SER A 329 -10.95 -17.91 -4.81
CA SER A 329 -12.33 -18.07 -4.36
C SER A 329 -13.07 -16.73 -4.37
N ALA A 330 -12.43 -15.65 -3.90
CA ALA A 330 -12.99 -14.30 -3.93
C ALA A 330 -13.24 -13.81 -5.37
N ARG A 331 -12.33 -14.12 -6.30
CA ARG A 331 -12.48 -13.80 -7.72
C ARG A 331 -13.71 -14.46 -8.34
N ARG A 332 -13.88 -15.78 -8.17
CA ARG A 332 -15.02 -16.53 -8.73
C ARG A 332 -16.36 -15.98 -8.27
N PHE A 333 -16.40 -15.37 -7.09
CA PHE A 333 -17.59 -14.70 -6.58
C PHE A 333 -17.81 -13.32 -7.21
N SER A 334 -16.75 -12.56 -7.46
CA SER A 334 -16.83 -11.23 -8.10
C SER A 334 -17.12 -11.31 -9.60
N THR A 335 -16.66 -12.35 -10.29
CA THR A 335 -17.00 -12.64 -11.68
C THR A 335 -18.15 -13.63 -11.68
N GLY A 336 -19.40 -13.15 -11.74
CA GLY A 336 -20.58 -14.02 -11.90
C GLY A 336 -20.42 -15.02 -13.06
N PRO A 337 -21.29 -16.05 -13.16
CA PRO A 337 -21.13 -17.11 -14.16
C PRO A 337 -20.98 -16.53 -15.58
N PRO A 338 -20.15 -17.13 -16.45
CA PRO A 338 -20.01 -16.67 -17.82
C PRO A 338 -21.38 -16.59 -18.45
N SER A 339 -21.76 -15.37 -18.88
CA SER A 339 -22.96 -15.14 -19.67
C SER A 339 -23.00 -16.21 -20.76
N ALA A 340 -24.06 -17.01 -20.76
CA ALA A 340 -24.30 -18.00 -21.79
C ALA A 340 -24.07 -17.35 -23.16
N ALA A 341 -23.38 -18.08 -24.02
CA ALA A 341 -23.06 -17.69 -25.38
C ALA A 341 -24.27 -17.03 -26.07
N PRO A 342 -24.07 -15.98 -26.89
CA PRO A 342 -25.16 -15.36 -27.62
C PRO A 342 -25.88 -16.42 -28.45
N ALA A 343 -27.19 -16.57 -28.18
CA ALA A 343 -28.05 -17.47 -28.92
C ALA A 343 -27.89 -17.19 -30.42
N LYS A 344 -27.68 -18.26 -31.20
CA LYS A 344 -27.73 -18.24 -32.66
C LYS A 344 -28.99 -17.47 -33.12
N PRO A 345 -28.88 -16.48 -34.01
CA PRO A 345 -30.06 -15.84 -34.58
C PRO A 345 -30.83 -16.88 -35.40
N ALA A 346 -32.13 -16.98 -35.13
CA ALA A 346 -33.06 -17.80 -35.89
C ALA A 346 -33.10 -17.32 -37.36
N PRO A 347 -33.20 -18.22 -38.35
CA PRO A 347 -33.25 -17.85 -39.76
C PRO A 347 -34.52 -17.05 -40.05
N GLY A 348 -34.32 -15.87 -40.66
CA GLY A 348 -35.37 -14.94 -41.03
C GLY A 348 -36.34 -15.54 -42.04
N ASN A 349 -37.63 -15.41 -41.74
CA ASN A 349 -38.69 -15.65 -42.70
C ASN A 349 -38.85 -14.39 -43.57
N ALA A 350 -38.61 -14.56 -44.86
CA ALA A 350 -38.80 -13.55 -45.87
C ALA A 350 -40.30 -13.33 -46.16
N ALA A 351 -40.63 -12.06 -46.37
CA ALA A 351 -41.65 -11.52 -47.26
C ALA A 351 -43.13 -11.91 -47.06
N HIS A 352 -43.96 -10.91 -46.76
CA HIS A 352 -45.04 -10.57 -47.70
C HIS A 352 -45.35 -9.07 -47.67
N SER A 353 -45.20 -8.44 -48.83
CA SER A 353 -45.66 -7.08 -49.13
C SER A 353 -47.18 -7.09 -49.29
N SER A 354 -47.88 -6.09 -48.74
CA SER A 354 -49.21 -5.73 -49.20
C SER A 354 -49.26 -4.21 -49.41
N LYS A 355 -49.64 -3.84 -50.62
CA LYS A 355 -49.83 -2.47 -51.14
C LYS A 355 -51.21 -1.92 -50.72
N GLY A 356 -51.35 -0.59 -50.79
CA GLY A 356 -52.62 0.14 -50.96
C GLY A 356 -52.82 1.19 -49.87
N HIS A 357 -52.70 2.49 -50.16
CA HIS A 357 -53.79 3.38 -50.63
C HIS A 357 -55.00 3.31 -49.69
N THR A 358 -55.38 4.34 -48.96
CA THR A 358 -55.49 5.78 -49.28
C THR A 358 -55.29 6.66 -48.05
#